data_AF-A0A4R4MYV7-F1
#
_entry.id   AF-A0A4R4MYV7-F1
#
_cell.length_a   1.000
_cell.length_b   1.000
_cell.length_c   1.000
_cell.angle_alpha   90.00
_cell.angle_beta   90.00
_cell.angle_gamma   90.00
#
_symmetry.space_group_name_H-M   'P 1'
#
loop_
_entity.id
_entity.type
_entity.pdbx_description
1 polymer ?
#
loop_
_entity_poly.entity_id
_entity_poly.type
_entity_poly.pdbx_seq_one_letter_code
_entity_poly.pdbx_strand_id
1 'polypeptide(L)'
;MTAPQAPARARARSGTARGAAAPTAPASRAAAPAPPPPRGPLSQAVTAALAAGPPPADPARLPGAAEAAAADPYGDDLQLALHTCYELHYRGFAGVDPAWEWDPDLLRLRGALETVFLDALRRDTPAGGDVDAALQELLVEPVDARGVSHHLRDGAPMWQLREHAALRSVYHLKEADPHAWVIPRLHGPAKTALVAVENDEFGGGRPAMIHQGLYAGLLDDLGLDPSYGAYVDTAPAQMLATVNMMSLFGLHRSLRGALVGHFAAAEITTAPSARRMAAALERAGAGPRALLFYTEHIEADAVHEQVLRHDVIGALLAGEPDLAADVALGVHATGLLEDRLGARLLDRWRAGRTALRRPLPETPTGTPAGAPAGGPVGVSGRG
;
A
#
# COMPACT_ATOMS: atom_id res chain seq x y z
N MET A 1 44.93 22.55 -30.07
CA MET A 1 44.06 23.34 -29.17
C MET A 1 42.88 22.48 -28.81
N THR A 2 43.02 21.77 -27.71
CA THR A 2 42.11 20.74 -27.20
C THR A 2 41.43 21.30 -25.95
N ALA A 3 40.10 21.33 -25.95
CA ALA A 3 39.29 21.79 -24.83
C ALA A 3 39.25 20.72 -23.71
N PRO A 4 39.14 21.12 -22.42
CA PRO A 4 39.21 20.19 -21.31
C PRO A 4 37.85 19.54 -21.02
N GLN A 5 37.86 18.22 -20.83
CA GLN A 5 36.76 17.43 -20.26
C GLN A 5 36.73 17.63 -18.73
N ALA A 6 35.54 17.88 -18.18
CA ALA A 6 35.28 17.83 -16.74
C ALA A 6 34.86 16.40 -16.34
N PRO A 7 35.35 15.84 -15.21
CA PRO A 7 35.06 14.46 -14.83
C PRO A 7 33.77 14.33 -14.01
N ALA A 8 32.93 13.37 -14.40
CA ALA A 8 31.83 12.84 -13.60
C ALA A 8 32.39 12.14 -12.35
N ARG A 9 31.89 12.49 -11.16
CA ARG A 9 32.18 11.80 -9.90
C ARG A 9 30.96 11.02 -9.44
N ALA A 10 30.83 9.78 -9.89
CA ALA A 10 30.04 8.76 -9.19
C ALA A 10 30.96 8.09 -8.16
N ARG A 11 30.74 8.34 -6.87
CA ARG A 11 31.42 7.60 -5.79
C ARG A 11 30.59 6.37 -5.45
N ALA A 12 30.97 5.22 -5.99
CA ALA A 12 30.59 3.93 -5.44
C ALA A 12 31.24 3.77 -4.06
N ARG A 13 30.44 3.62 -3.00
CA ARG A 13 30.92 3.25 -1.67
C ARG A 13 30.84 1.73 -1.54
N SER A 14 32.00 1.06 -1.59
CA SER A 14 32.17 -0.32 -1.15
C SER A 14 32.40 -0.34 0.36
N GLY A 15 31.38 -0.68 1.14
CA GLY A 15 31.48 -0.99 2.56
C GLY A 15 31.20 -2.47 2.80
N THR A 16 32.22 -3.21 3.20
CA THR A 16 32.14 -4.62 3.56
C THR A 16 31.52 -4.78 4.96
N ALA A 17 30.22 -5.03 5.03
CA ALA A 17 29.57 -5.52 6.25
C ALA A 17 29.51 -7.05 6.26
N ARG A 18 30.10 -7.65 7.29
CA ARG A 18 30.12 -9.09 7.55
C ARG A 18 28.73 -9.57 7.99
N GLY A 19 28.20 -10.57 7.28
CA GLY A 19 27.50 -11.73 7.83
C GLY A 19 26.26 -11.51 8.68
N ALA A 20 25.13 -11.23 8.04
CA ALA A 20 23.84 -11.76 8.47
C ALA A 20 23.39 -12.75 7.38
N ALA A 21 23.12 -14.00 7.75
CA ALA A 21 22.67 -15.01 6.81
C ALA A 21 21.30 -14.59 6.26
N ALA A 22 21.22 -14.33 4.96
CA ALA A 22 19.97 -14.08 4.27
C ALA A 22 19.09 -15.33 4.38
N PRO A 23 17.80 -15.20 4.78
CA PRO A 23 16.90 -16.34 4.74
C PRO A 23 16.67 -16.74 3.27
N THR A 24 17.17 -17.91 2.90
CA THR A 24 16.79 -18.58 1.66
C THR A 24 15.44 -19.25 1.85
N ALA A 25 14.39 -18.68 1.27
CA ALA A 25 13.15 -19.40 0.99
C ALA A 25 12.96 -19.45 -0.54
N PRO A 26 12.64 -20.62 -1.13
CA PRO A 26 12.15 -20.65 -2.49
C PRO A 26 10.80 -19.94 -2.49
N ALA A 27 10.64 -18.89 -3.28
CA ALA A 27 9.33 -18.32 -3.55
C ALA A 27 8.49 -19.41 -4.22
N SER A 28 7.70 -20.14 -3.42
CA SER A 28 6.53 -20.81 -3.97
C SER A 28 5.75 -19.71 -4.68
N ARG A 29 5.26 -19.99 -5.89
CA ARG A 29 4.37 -19.08 -6.59
C ARG A 29 3.21 -18.83 -5.63
N ALA A 30 3.22 -17.68 -4.94
CA ALA A 30 2.27 -17.40 -3.87
C ALA A 30 0.89 -17.63 -4.48
N ALA A 31 0.11 -18.55 -3.89
CA ALA A 31 -1.19 -18.89 -4.42
C ALA A 31 -2.01 -17.59 -4.52
N ALA A 32 -2.65 -17.37 -5.67
CA ALA A 32 -3.53 -16.22 -5.83
C ALA A 32 -4.58 -16.22 -4.71
N PRO A 33 -4.96 -15.05 -4.17
CA PRO A 33 -5.94 -14.97 -3.10
C PRO A 33 -7.30 -15.51 -3.56
N ALA A 34 -8.12 -15.96 -2.62
CA ALA A 34 -9.54 -16.17 -2.91
C ALA A 34 -10.24 -14.81 -3.13
N PRO A 35 -11.28 -14.74 -3.98
CA PRO A 35 -12.12 -13.56 -4.06
C PRO A 35 -12.72 -13.21 -2.69
N PRO A 36 -12.72 -11.93 -2.27
CA PRO A 36 -13.31 -11.54 -1.00
C PRO A 36 -14.83 -11.75 -1.00
N PRO A 37 -15.46 -12.04 0.15
CA PRO A 37 -16.91 -12.15 0.23
C PRO A 37 -17.57 -10.79 -0.01
N PRO A 38 -18.70 -10.75 -0.74
CA PRO A 38 -19.33 -9.51 -1.13
C PRO A 38 -19.91 -8.74 0.06
N ARG A 39 -20.00 -7.41 -0.10
CA ARG A 39 -20.49 -6.46 0.92
C ARG A 39 -21.77 -5.72 0.52
N GLY A 40 -22.29 -6.00 -0.67
CA GLY A 40 -23.55 -5.48 -1.17
C GLY A 40 -23.81 -5.91 -2.61
N PRO A 41 -24.86 -5.39 -3.27
CA PRO A 41 -25.26 -5.79 -4.61
C PRO A 41 -24.17 -5.66 -5.68
N LEU A 42 -23.33 -4.61 -5.63
CA LEU A 42 -22.29 -4.37 -6.65
C LEU A 42 -21.18 -5.43 -6.55
N SER A 43 -20.61 -5.59 -5.36
CA SER A 43 -19.55 -6.58 -5.12
C SER A 43 -20.08 -8.00 -5.27
N GLN A 44 -21.34 -8.26 -4.93
CA GLN A 44 -21.98 -9.56 -5.17
C GLN A 44 -22.06 -9.88 -6.66
N ALA A 45 -22.44 -8.92 -7.51
CA ALA A 45 -22.51 -9.14 -8.94
C ALA A 45 -21.13 -9.41 -9.55
N VAL A 46 -20.09 -8.66 -9.15
CA VAL A 46 -18.71 -8.90 -9.58
C VAL A 46 -18.25 -10.30 -9.18
N THR A 47 -18.36 -10.67 -7.90
CA THR A 47 -17.94 -12.00 -7.44
C THR A 47 -18.72 -13.13 -8.12
N ALA A 48 -20.03 -12.95 -8.33
CA ALA A 48 -20.86 -13.94 -9.02
C ALA A 48 -20.49 -14.10 -10.50
N ALA A 49 -20.13 -13.02 -11.19
CA ALA A 49 -19.65 -13.07 -12.57
C ALA A 49 -18.34 -13.86 -12.65
N LEU A 50 -17.35 -13.52 -11.81
CA LEU A 50 -16.05 -14.21 -11.78
C LEU A 50 -16.17 -15.70 -11.43
N ALA A 51 -17.16 -16.07 -10.60
CA ALA A 51 -17.41 -17.46 -10.20
C ALA A 51 -18.20 -18.27 -11.24
N ALA A 52 -18.78 -17.63 -12.27
CA ALA A 52 -19.62 -18.30 -13.27
C ALA A 52 -18.83 -19.11 -14.32
N GLY A 53 -17.49 -19.00 -14.31
CA GLY A 53 -16.58 -19.61 -15.28
C GLY A 53 -15.82 -18.57 -16.09
N PRO A 54 -15.19 -18.96 -17.21
CA PRO A 54 -14.56 -18.02 -18.13
C PRO A 54 -15.55 -17.00 -18.71
N PRO A 55 -15.09 -15.79 -19.09
CA PRO A 55 -15.94 -14.80 -19.75
C PRO A 55 -16.50 -15.30 -21.10
N PRO A 56 -17.56 -14.68 -21.65
CA PRO A 56 -18.13 -13.40 -21.22
C PRO A 56 -19.09 -13.49 -20.04
N ALA A 57 -19.24 -12.38 -19.31
CA ALA A 57 -20.36 -12.22 -18.38
C ALA A 57 -21.72 -12.25 -19.11
N ASP A 58 -22.76 -12.68 -18.42
CA ASP A 58 -24.13 -12.35 -18.79
C ASP A 58 -24.39 -10.88 -18.41
N PRO A 59 -24.54 -9.95 -19.38
CA PRO A 59 -24.67 -8.53 -19.09
C PRO A 59 -25.90 -8.20 -18.24
N ALA A 60 -26.95 -9.03 -18.32
CA ALA A 60 -28.17 -8.85 -17.53
C ALA A 60 -27.96 -9.12 -16.03
N ARG A 61 -26.80 -9.69 -15.64
CA ARG A 61 -26.44 -9.97 -14.26
C ARG A 61 -25.50 -8.93 -13.65
N LEU A 62 -24.95 -8.03 -14.47
CA LEU A 62 -24.10 -6.94 -13.99
C LEU A 62 -24.93 -5.66 -13.81
N PRO A 63 -24.76 -4.94 -12.69
CA PRO A 63 -25.40 -3.65 -12.48
C PRO A 63 -25.08 -2.66 -13.61
N GLY A 64 -26.07 -1.85 -13.98
CA GLY A 64 -25.90 -0.77 -14.94
C GLY A 64 -25.29 0.48 -14.32
N ALA A 65 -25.14 1.52 -15.16
CA ALA A 65 -24.61 2.80 -14.73
C ALA A 65 -25.51 3.52 -13.71
N ALA A 66 -26.83 3.29 -13.74
CA ALA A 66 -27.78 3.91 -12.82
C ALA A 66 -27.60 3.36 -11.39
N GLU A 67 -27.42 2.05 -11.27
CA GLU A 67 -27.15 1.37 -10.01
C GLU A 67 -25.78 1.79 -9.44
N ALA A 68 -24.76 1.88 -10.29
CA ALA A 68 -23.46 2.42 -9.90
C ALA A 68 -23.56 3.86 -9.39
N ALA A 69 -24.30 4.73 -10.09
CA ALA A 69 -24.47 6.14 -9.73
C ALA A 69 -25.22 6.37 -8.41
N ALA A 70 -26.03 5.41 -7.98
CA ALA A 70 -26.76 5.46 -6.71
C ALA A 70 -25.91 5.00 -5.50
N ALA A 71 -24.74 4.41 -5.72
CA ALA A 71 -23.89 3.88 -4.66
C ALA A 71 -23.13 4.98 -3.90
N ASP A 72 -22.82 4.71 -2.62
CA ASP A 72 -21.91 5.56 -1.86
C ASP A 72 -20.49 5.46 -2.45
N PRO A 73 -19.90 6.56 -2.95
CA PRO A 73 -18.57 6.55 -3.57
C PRO A 73 -17.46 6.09 -2.63
N TYR A 74 -17.65 6.16 -1.31
CA TYR A 74 -16.67 5.69 -0.32
C TYR A 74 -17.18 4.48 0.47
N GLY A 75 -18.31 3.91 0.06
CA GLY A 75 -18.99 2.82 0.73
C GLY A 75 -18.32 1.46 0.52
N ASP A 76 -18.54 0.54 1.46
CA ASP A 76 -17.97 -0.80 1.45
C ASP A 76 -18.28 -1.61 0.18
N ASP A 77 -19.48 -1.48 -0.38
CA ASP A 77 -19.89 -2.25 -1.55
C ASP A 77 -19.17 -1.80 -2.83
N LEU A 78 -19.21 -0.50 -3.13
CA LEU A 78 -18.54 0.07 -4.31
C LEU A 78 -17.03 -0.14 -4.22
N GLN A 79 -16.43 0.13 -3.05
CA GLN A 79 -14.98 0.03 -2.90
C GLN A 79 -14.49 -1.42 -2.95
N LEU A 80 -15.26 -2.39 -2.45
CA LEU A 80 -14.92 -3.80 -2.63
C LEU A 80 -15.08 -4.24 -4.09
N ALA A 81 -16.15 -3.82 -4.78
CA ALA A 81 -16.34 -4.12 -6.19
C ALA A 81 -15.19 -3.59 -7.05
N LEU A 82 -14.79 -2.32 -6.86
CA LEU A 82 -13.62 -1.74 -7.53
C LEU A 82 -12.33 -2.50 -7.21
N HIS A 83 -12.10 -2.83 -5.94
CA HIS A 83 -10.91 -3.58 -5.53
C HIS A 83 -10.84 -4.93 -6.26
N THR A 84 -11.94 -5.69 -6.27
CA THR A 84 -12.01 -6.97 -6.99
C THR A 84 -11.76 -6.80 -8.49
N CYS A 85 -12.29 -5.76 -9.12
CA CYS A 85 -12.01 -5.48 -10.53
C CYS A 85 -10.54 -5.09 -10.79
N TYR A 86 -9.89 -4.37 -9.87
CA TYR A 86 -8.49 -3.96 -10.03
C TYR A 86 -7.50 -5.10 -9.82
N GLU A 87 -7.79 -6.02 -8.90
CA GLU A 87 -6.92 -7.18 -8.64
C GLU A 87 -6.73 -8.09 -9.87
N LEU A 88 -7.64 -8.04 -10.85
CA LEU A 88 -7.50 -8.73 -12.14
C LEU A 88 -6.31 -8.21 -12.98
N HIS A 89 -5.87 -6.97 -12.76
CA HIS A 89 -4.70 -6.38 -13.42
C HIS A 89 -3.38 -6.63 -12.65
N TYR A 90 -3.44 -7.33 -11.52
CA TYR A 90 -2.28 -7.68 -10.70
C TYR A 90 -2.12 -9.20 -10.65
N ARG A 91 -2.41 -9.83 -9.51
CA ARG A 91 -2.25 -11.29 -9.30
C ARG A 91 -3.50 -12.10 -9.61
N GLY A 92 -4.64 -11.44 -9.85
CA GLY A 92 -5.94 -12.07 -10.01
C GLY A 92 -6.37 -12.83 -8.75
N PHE A 93 -7.30 -13.78 -8.92
CA PHE A 93 -7.81 -14.62 -7.84
C PHE A 93 -7.71 -16.10 -8.19
N ALA A 94 -7.58 -16.94 -7.17
CA ALA A 94 -7.63 -18.38 -7.33
C ALA A 94 -8.95 -18.82 -7.97
N GLY A 95 -8.87 -19.62 -9.03
CA GLY A 95 -10.03 -20.16 -9.74
C GLY A 95 -10.74 -19.18 -10.68
N VAL A 96 -10.23 -17.95 -10.86
CA VAL A 96 -10.76 -16.96 -11.80
C VAL A 96 -9.95 -17.00 -13.09
N ASP A 97 -10.63 -17.05 -14.24
CA ASP A 97 -9.98 -17.03 -15.55
C ASP A 97 -9.30 -15.66 -15.82
N PRO A 98 -8.01 -15.61 -16.20
CA PRO A 98 -7.32 -14.34 -16.48
C PRO A 98 -7.97 -13.49 -17.59
N ALA A 99 -8.75 -14.08 -18.50
CA ALA A 99 -9.45 -13.34 -19.54
C ALA A 99 -10.48 -12.34 -19.01
N TRP A 100 -10.93 -12.50 -17.75
CA TRP A 100 -11.80 -11.53 -17.07
C TRP A 100 -11.19 -10.13 -16.98
N GLU A 101 -9.86 -9.99 -17.03
CA GLU A 101 -9.16 -8.70 -17.06
C GLU A 101 -9.72 -7.76 -18.16
N TRP A 102 -10.14 -8.35 -19.30
CA TRP A 102 -10.59 -7.63 -20.49
C TRP A 102 -12.03 -7.93 -20.90
N ASP A 103 -12.84 -8.51 -20.02
CA ASP A 103 -14.27 -8.73 -20.29
C ASP A 103 -15.02 -7.38 -20.48
N PRO A 104 -15.66 -7.13 -21.64
CA PRO A 104 -16.23 -5.82 -21.94
C PRO A 104 -17.34 -5.36 -20.99
N ASP A 105 -18.14 -6.28 -20.45
CA ASP A 105 -19.25 -5.94 -19.57
C ASP A 105 -18.77 -5.67 -18.14
N LEU A 106 -17.78 -6.41 -17.65
CA LEU A 106 -17.09 -6.11 -16.39
C LEU A 106 -16.36 -4.75 -16.47
N LEU A 107 -15.69 -4.47 -17.59
CA LEU A 107 -15.07 -3.16 -17.84
C LEU A 107 -16.10 -2.03 -17.85
N ARG A 108 -17.30 -2.26 -18.41
CA ARG A 108 -18.39 -1.28 -18.40
C ARG A 108 -18.86 -0.96 -16.98
N LEU A 109 -19.06 -1.98 -16.15
CA LEU A 109 -19.39 -1.79 -14.74
C LEU A 109 -18.27 -1.06 -14.01
N ARG A 110 -17.00 -1.49 -14.16
CA ARG A 110 -15.85 -0.83 -13.53
C ARG A 110 -15.81 0.64 -13.89
N GLY A 111 -15.91 1.00 -15.17
CA GLY A 111 -15.90 2.39 -15.62
C GLY A 111 -17.01 3.25 -14.99
N ALA A 112 -18.20 2.68 -14.77
CA ALA A 112 -19.27 3.38 -14.07
C ALA A 112 -18.95 3.63 -12.59
N LEU A 113 -18.39 2.64 -11.89
CA LEU A 113 -17.95 2.78 -10.49
C LEU A 113 -16.77 3.77 -10.34
N GLU A 114 -15.82 3.71 -11.28
CA GLU A 114 -14.68 4.64 -11.35
C GLU A 114 -15.14 6.08 -11.53
N THR A 115 -16.14 6.31 -12.37
CA THR A 115 -16.72 7.66 -12.58
C THR A 115 -17.26 8.22 -11.26
N VAL A 116 -18.07 7.43 -10.56
CA VAL A 116 -18.65 7.81 -9.25
C VAL A 116 -17.56 8.11 -8.21
N PHE A 117 -16.53 7.27 -8.15
CA PHE A 117 -15.44 7.46 -7.20
C PHE A 117 -14.57 8.68 -7.55
N LEU A 118 -14.18 8.84 -8.83
CA LEU A 118 -13.37 9.95 -9.30
C LEU A 118 -14.09 11.30 -9.12
N ASP A 119 -15.38 11.37 -9.43
CA ASP A 119 -16.18 12.57 -9.24
C ASP A 119 -16.27 12.94 -7.75
N ALA A 120 -16.32 11.95 -6.86
CA ALA A 120 -16.25 12.18 -5.43
C ALA A 120 -14.89 12.73 -4.99
N LEU A 121 -13.78 12.16 -5.47
CA LEU A 121 -12.43 12.70 -5.18
C LEU A 121 -12.29 14.14 -5.65
N ARG A 122 -12.74 14.47 -6.86
CA ARG A 122 -12.69 15.84 -7.40
C ARG A 122 -13.57 16.83 -6.63
N ARG A 123 -14.75 16.39 -6.18
CA ARG A 123 -15.66 17.23 -5.41
C ARG A 123 -15.16 17.50 -3.98
N ASP A 124 -14.54 16.49 -3.37
CA ASP A 124 -14.15 16.52 -1.97
C ASP A 124 -12.68 16.96 -1.76
N THR A 125 -11.99 17.42 -2.81
CA THR A 125 -10.63 18.00 -2.77
C THR A 125 -10.62 19.44 -3.30
N PRO A 126 -9.64 20.28 -2.90
CA PRO A 126 -9.50 21.63 -3.43
C PRO A 126 -9.40 21.63 -4.96
N ALA A 127 -10.12 22.56 -5.61
CA ALA A 127 -9.98 22.78 -7.04
C ALA A 127 -8.75 23.64 -7.34
N GLY A 128 -8.03 23.31 -8.42
CA GLY A 128 -6.91 24.12 -8.92
C GLY A 128 -5.70 23.29 -9.30
N GLY A 129 -4.60 23.99 -9.64
CA GLY A 129 -3.32 23.39 -10.04
C GLY A 129 -2.13 24.07 -9.38
N ASP A 130 -2.30 24.63 -8.19
CA ASP A 130 -1.16 25.14 -7.40
C ASP A 130 -0.43 23.97 -6.74
N VAL A 131 0.45 23.34 -7.53
CA VAL A 131 1.22 22.17 -7.11
C VAL A 131 2.20 22.54 -5.99
N ASP A 132 2.78 23.75 -6.02
CA ASP A 132 3.73 24.18 -5.00
C ASP A 132 3.03 24.32 -3.64
N ALA A 133 1.83 24.91 -3.60
CA ALA A 133 1.04 24.97 -2.38
C ALA A 133 0.67 23.57 -1.88
N ALA A 134 0.20 22.69 -2.77
CA ALA A 134 -0.18 21.32 -2.42
C ALA A 134 0.99 20.51 -1.82
N LEU A 135 2.19 20.64 -2.40
CA LEU A 135 3.40 19.97 -1.89
C LEU A 135 3.92 20.61 -0.60
N GLN A 136 3.84 21.94 -0.48
CA GLN A 136 4.30 22.66 0.71
C GLN A 136 3.49 22.28 1.95
N GLU A 137 2.18 22.02 1.81
CA GLU A 137 1.33 21.53 2.90
C GLU A 137 1.84 20.19 3.48
N LEU A 138 2.41 19.31 2.65
CA LEU A 138 2.95 18.02 3.09
C LEU A 138 4.26 18.13 3.86
N LEU A 139 5.05 19.18 3.58
CA LEU A 139 6.36 19.41 4.21
C LEU A 139 6.25 19.99 5.62
N VAL A 140 5.06 20.46 6.01
CA VAL A 140 4.83 21.08 7.30
C VAL A 140 4.07 20.12 8.21
N GLU A 141 4.80 19.48 9.13
CA GLU A 141 4.16 18.74 10.22
C GLU A 141 3.86 19.70 11.39
N PRO A 142 2.58 19.93 11.76
CA PRO A 142 2.26 20.77 12.90
C PRO A 142 2.90 20.22 14.18
N VAL A 143 3.40 21.11 15.05
CA VAL A 143 4.04 20.70 16.32
C VAL A 143 3.11 19.85 17.20
N ASP A 144 1.80 20.12 17.12
CA ASP A 144 0.76 19.39 17.85
C ASP A 144 0.10 18.27 17.03
N ALA A 145 0.74 17.77 15.97
CA ALA A 145 0.19 16.70 15.15
C ALA A 145 -0.11 15.43 15.97
N ARG A 146 -1.32 14.89 15.80
CA ARG A 146 -1.82 13.68 16.51
C ARG A 146 -2.42 12.66 15.54
N GLY A 147 -1.63 12.23 14.56
CA GLY A 147 -2.02 11.21 13.57
C GLY A 147 -1.88 9.75 14.07
N VAL A 148 -2.17 8.80 13.18
CA VAL A 148 -2.08 7.34 13.45
C VAL A 148 -0.68 6.94 13.93
N SER A 149 0.38 7.33 13.21
CA SER A 149 1.76 6.97 13.60
C SER A 149 2.19 7.63 14.91
N HIS A 150 1.63 8.79 15.27
CA HIS A 150 1.84 9.40 16.59
C HIS A 150 1.18 8.58 17.69
N HIS A 151 -0.08 8.21 17.51
CA HIS A 151 -0.81 7.36 18.46
C HIS A 151 -0.11 6.01 18.66
N LEU A 152 0.32 5.38 17.56
CA LEU A 152 1.05 4.13 17.60
C LEU A 152 2.40 4.28 18.30
N ARG A 153 3.14 5.36 18.07
CA ARG A 153 4.37 5.68 18.80
C ARG A 153 4.14 6.03 20.27
N ASP A 154 3.03 6.65 20.65
CA ASP A 154 2.84 7.23 21.99
C ASP A 154 2.25 6.24 23.02
N GLY A 155 2.35 4.93 22.75
CA GLY A 155 1.96 3.89 23.72
C GLY A 155 0.78 3.02 23.32
N ALA A 156 0.43 2.97 22.04
CA ALA A 156 -0.59 2.03 21.57
C ALA A 156 -0.24 0.57 21.93
N PRO A 157 -1.23 -0.24 22.33
CA PRO A 157 -1.03 -1.66 22.61
C PRO A 157 -0.73 -2.47 21.33
N MET A 158 -0.07 -3.62 21.50
CA MET A 158 0.36 -4.49 20.40
C MET A 158 -0.76 -4.87 19.41
N TRP A 159 -1.99 -5.06 19.89
CA TRP A 159 -3.10 -5.41 19.00
C TRP A 159 -3.41 -4.31 17.98
N GLN A 160 -3.17 -3.03 18.30
CA GLN A 160 -3.34 -1.91 17.34
C GLN A 160 -2.21 -1.87 16.32
N LEU A 161 -0.98 -2.20 16.72
CA LEU A 161 0.15 -2.36 15.78
C LEU A 161 -0.12 -3.49 14.79
N ARG A 162 -0.62 -4.64 15.29
CA ARG A 162 -1.04 -5.78 14.47
C ARG A 162 -2.18 -5.40 13.52
N GLU A 163 -3.21 -4.70 14.02
CA GLU A 163 -4.30 -4.22 13.16
C GLU A 163 -3.82 -3.26 12.08
N HIS A 164 -2.93 -2.33 12.42
CA HIS A 164 -2.35 -1.40 11.45
C HIS A 164 -1.56 -2.15 10.36
N ALA A 165 -0.72 -3.11 10.75
CA ALA A 165 0.06 -3.92 9.81
C ALA A 165 -0.83 -4.77 8.89
N ALA A 166 -1.82 -5.46 9.47
CA ALA A 166 -2.78 -6.24 8.69
C ALA A 166 -3.58 -5.37 7.71
N LEU A 167 -3.95 -4.16 8.13
CA LEU A 167 -4.72 -3.25 7.29
C LEU A 167 -3.91 -2.73 6.10
N ARG A 168 -2.69 -2.29 6.38
CA ARG A 168 -1.77 -1.71 5.40
C ARG A 168 -1.22 -2.76 4.42
N SER A 169 -1.28 -4.05 4.76
CA SER A 169 -0.89 -5.15 3.86
C SER A 169 -1.71 -5.20 2.56
N VAL A 170 -2.92 -4.63 2.54
CA VAL A 170 -3.76 -4.55 1.33
C VAL A 170 -3.04 -3.77 0.22
N TYR A 171 -2.17 -2.83 0.59
CA TYR A 171 -1.29 -2.12 -0.33
C TYR A 171 0.13 -2.72 -0.33
N HIS A 172 0.82 -2.77 0.81
CA HIS A 172 2.27 -2.99 0.80
C HIS A 172 2.71 -4.36 0.25
N LEU A 173 1.84 -5.38 0.21
CA LEU A 173 2.16 -6.65 -0.44
C LEU A 173 2.16 -6.58 -1.99
N LYS A 174 1.80 -5.42 -2.56
CA LYS A 174 1.98 -5.00 -3.97
C LYS A 174 2.54 -3.57 -4.07
N GLU A 175 3.33 -3.14 -3.09
CA GLU A 175 4.01 -1.84 -3.13
C GLU A 175 4.73 -1.62 -4.47
N ALA A 176 4.67 -0.39 -4.98
CA ALA A 176 5.13 0.05 -6.31
C ALA A 176 4.37 -0.50 -7.54
N ASP A 177 3.67 -1.65 -7.46
CA ASP A 177 2.94 -2.20 -8.61
C ASP A 177 1.91 -1.21 -9.22
N PRO A 178 1.10 -0.45 -8.43
CA PRO A 178 0.20 0.56 -8.99
C PRO A 178 0.93 1.75 -9.66
N HIS A 179 2.08 2.14 -9.12
CA HIS A 179 2.89 3.26 -9.61
C HIS A 179 3.57 2.91 -10.94
N ALA A 180 4.00 1.65 -11.11
CA ALA A 180 4.62 1.16 -12.34
C ALA A 180 3.77 1.39 -13.60
N TRP A 181 2.43 1.47 -13.48
CA TRP A 181 1.54 1.76 -14.62
C TRP A 181 1.74 3.17 -15.22
N VAL A 182 2.38 4.10 -14.51
CA VAL A 182 2.70 5.42 -15.05
C VAL A 182 3.92 5.39 -15.97
N ILE A 183 4.83 4.41 -15.80
CA ILE A 183 6.12 4.34 -16.52
C ILE A 183 5.95 4.37 -18.05
N PRO A 184 4.98 3.63 -18.67
CA PRO A 184 4.78 3.70 -20.11
C PRO A 184 4.24 5.04 -20.62
N ARG A 185 3.70 5.88 -19.71
CA ARG A 185 3.00 7.13 -20.04
C ARG A 185 3.85 8.38 -19.84
N LEU A 186 5.01 8.24 -19.19
CA LEU A 186 5.99 9.29 -19.03
C LEU A 186 7.07 9.21 -20.13
N HIS A 187 7.77 10.32 -20.36
CA HIS A 187 8.92 10.39 -21.24
C HIS A 187 10.01 11.31 -20.67
N GLY A 188 11.22 11.20 -21.21
CA GLY A 188 12.31 12.12 -20.88
C GLY A 188 12.75 12.06 -19.41
N PRO A 189 13.25 13.18 -18.84
CA PRO A 189 13.84 13.21 -17.51
C PRO A 189 12.90 12.73 -16.39
N ALA A 190 11.62 13.12 -16.42
CA ALA A 190 10.63 12.69 -15.43
C ALA A 190 10.50 11.15 -15.37
N LYS A 191 10.51 10.48 -16.53
CA LYS A 191 10.50 9.02 -16.59
C LYS A 191 11.75 8.40 -15.98
N THR A 192 12.92 8.94 -16.32
CA THR A 192 14.20 8.41 -15.81
C THR A 192 14.28 8.53 -14.29
N ALA A 193 13.88 9.68 -13.75
CA ALA A 193 13.85 9.92 -12.30
C ALA A 193 12.85 8.99 -11.60
N LEU A 194 11.62 8.87 -12.11
CA LEU A 194 10.61 7.99 -11.53
C LEU A 194 11.03 6.51 -11.55
N VAL A 195 11.62 6.04 -12.66
CA VAL A 195 12.11 4.65 -12.75
C VAL A 195 13.25 4.37 -11.77
N ALA A 196 14.06 5.39 -11.43
CA ALA A 196 15.10 5.22 -10.42
C ALA A 196 14.50 4.99 -9.01
N VAL A 197 13.44 5.73 -8.66
CA VAL A 197 12.68 5.52 -7.41
C VAL A 197 12.01 4.15 -7.42
N GLU A 198 11.24 3.81 -8.46
CA GLU A 198 10.60 2.49 -8.62
C GLU A 198 11.59 1.33 -8.53
N ASN A 199 12.78 1.48 -9.11
CA ASN A 199 13.82 0.45 -9.02
C ASN A 199 14.28 0.24 -7.57
N ASP A 200 14.32 1.29 -6.74
CA ASP A 200 14.65 1.16 -5.32
C ASP A 200 13.52 0.47 -4.54
N GLU A 201 12.26 0.82 -4.80
CA GLU A 201 11.07 0.13 -4.25
C GLU A 201 11.06 -1.37 -4.58
N PHE A 202 11.53 -1.73 -5.78
CA PHE A 202 11.74 -3.11 -6.20
C PHE A 202 13.05 -3.75 -5.67
N GLY A 203 13.68 -3.12 -4.67
CA GLY A 203 14.84 -3.62 -3.92
C GLY A 203 16.20 -3.28 -4.55
N GLY A 204 16.24 -2.41 -5.57
CA GLY A 204 17.49 -1.98 -6.21
C GLY A 204 18.27 -3.11 -6.87
N GLY A 205 17.57 -4.13 -7.38
CA GLY A 205 18.19 -5.36 -7.91
C GLY A 205 18.60 -6.38 -6.84
N ARG A 206 18.22 -6.18 -5.57
CA ARG A 206 18.38 -7.14 -4.48
C ARG A 206 17.02 -7.78 -4.18
N PRO A 207 16.71 -9.00 -4.67
CA PRO A 207 15.39 -9.61 -4.51
C PRO A 207 14.93 -9.78 -3.05
N ALA A 208 15.87 -9.92 -2.11
CA ALA A 208 15.57 -10.01 -0.68
C ALA A 208 15.15 -8.67 -0.05
N MET A 209 15.33 -7.56 -0.76
CA MET A 209 15.02 -6.20 -0.31
C MET A 209 13.82 -5.60 -1.06
N ILE A 210 13.12 -6.37 -1.90
CA ILE A 210 11.86 -5.88 -2.49
C ILE A 210 10.89 -5.55 -1.35
N HIS A 211 10.32 -4.34 -1.37
CA HIS A 211 9.54 -3.82 -0.24
C HIS A 211 8.33 -4.69 0.10
N GLN A 212 7.70 -5.29 -0.90
CA GLN A 212 6.64 -6.30 -0.74
C GLN A 212 7.08 -7.49 0.14
N GLY A 213 8.32 -7.96 -0.05
CA GLY A 213 8.90 -9.06 0.72
C GLY A 213 9.29 -8.63 2.14
N LEU A 214 9.80 -7.41 2.30
CA LEU A 214 10.07 -6.83 3.61
C LEU A 214 8.78 -6.70 4.44
N TYR A 215 7.69 -6.27 3.81
CA TYR A 215 6.39 -6.16 4.46
C TYR A 215 5.80 -7.51 4.85
N ALA A 216 5.94 -8.53 3.99
CA ALA A 216 5.60 -9.90 4.34
C ALA A 216 6.39 -10.40 5.56
N GLY A 217 7.69 -10.07 5.64
CA GLY A 217 8.53 -10.35 6.81
C GLY A 217 8.05 -9.64 8.08
N LEU A 218 7.57 -8.40 7.96
CA LEU A 218 6.97 -7.65 9.07
C LEU A 218 5.71 -8.34 9.59
N LEU A 219 4.81 -8.79 8.70
CA LEU A 219 3.59 -9.50 9.09
C LEU A 219 3.93 -10.79 9.85
N ASP A 220 4.86 -11.58 9.33
CA ASP A 220 5.29 -12.83 9.96
C ASP A 220 5.91 -12.59 11.36
N ASP A 221 6.78 -11.57 11.50
CA ASP A 221 7.34 -11.18 12.81
C ASP A 221 6.28 -10.72 13.81
N LEU A 222 5.21 -10.10 13.32
CA LEU A 222 4.07 -9.72 14.14
C LEU A 222 3.11 -10.87 14.37
N GLY A 223 3.34 -12.08 13.85
CA GLY A 223 2.45 -13.24 13.97
C GLY A 223 1.14 -13.08 13.20
N LEU A 224 1.22 -12.52 11.99
CA LEU A 224 0.14 -12.29 11.03
C LEU A 224 0.38 -13.11 9.77
N ASP A 225 -0.69 -13.52 9.08
CA ASP A 225 -0.60 -14.15 7.75
C ASP A 225 0.05 -13.19 6.72
N PRO A 226 1.21 -13.53 6.14
CA PRO A 226 1.88 -12.67 5.17
C PRO A 226 1.36 -12.83 3.73
N SER A 227 0.33 -13.65 3.50
CA SER A 227 -0.17 -13.97 2.18
C SER A 227 -0.85 -12.76 1.51
N TYR A 228 -0.57 -12.58 0.22
CA TYR A 228 -1.19 -11.54 -0.60
C TYR A 228 -2.72 -11.65 -0.54
N GLY A 229 -3.40 -10.54 -0.23
CA GLY A 229 -4.86 -10.47 -0.14
C GLY A 229 -5.49 -11.01 1.15
N ALA A 230 -4.72 -11.54 2.11
CA ALA A 230 -5.25 -12.19 3.32
C ALA A 230 -6.21 -11.32 4.16
N TYR A 231 -6.00 -9.99 4.16
CA TYR A 231 -6.77 -9.06 4.99
C TYR A 231 -7.76 -8.19 4.21
N VAL A 232 -8.00 -8.45 2.93
CA VAL A 232 -8.97 -7.68 2.12
C VAL A 232 -10.38 -7.76 2.72
N ASP A 233 -10.81 -8.94 3.14
CA ASP A 233 -12.15 -9.14 3.74
C ASP A 233 -12.33 -8.37 5.06
N THR A 234 -11.27 -8.26 5.87
CA THR A 234 -11.32 -7.54 7.15
C THR A 234 -11.07 -6.04 7.00
N ALA A 235 -10.47 -5.59 5.90
CA ALA A 235 -10.21 -4.18 5.64
C ALA A 235 -11.52 -3.37 5.46
N PRO A 236 -11.69 -2.23 6.14
CA PRO A 236 -12.80 -1.32 5.89
C PRO A 236 -12.67 -0.59 4.55
N ALA A 237 -13.79 -0.03 4.07
CA ALA A 237 -13.87 0.72 2.83
C ALA A 237 -12.81 1.83 2.69
N GLN A 238 -12.42 2.49 3.78
CA GLN A 238 -11.41 3.55 3.79
C GLN A 238 -10.06 3.06 3.25
N MET A 239 -9.62 1.87 3.66
CA MET A 239 -8.37 1.30 3.16
C MET A 239 -8.50 0.86 1.70
N LEU A 240 -9.65 0.27 1.33
CA LEU A 240 -9.90 -0.11 -0.06
C LEU A 240 -9.90 1.12 -0.98
N ALA A 241 -10.50 2.23 -0.55
CA ALA A 241 -10.48 3.49 -1.29
C ALA A 241 -9.06 4.02 -1.50
N THR A 242 -8.20 4.00 -0.47
CA THR A 242 -6.79 4.39 -0.60
C THR A 242 -6.07 3.57 -1.67
N VAL A 243 -6.23 2.24 -1.68
CA VAL A 243 -5.57 1.37 -2.67
C VAL A 243 -6.20 1.51 -4.06
N ASN A 244 -7.53 1.58 -4.14
CA ASN A 244 -8.27 1.71 -5.39
C ASN A 244 -7.94 3.01 -6.12
N MET A 245 -7.71 4.11 -5.39
CA MET A 245 -7.28 5.39 -5.97
C MET A 245 -5.98 5.23 -6.76
N MET A 246 -5.02 4.46 -6.25
CA MET A 246 -3.75 4.21 -6.94
C MET A 246 -3.97 3.49 -8.27
N SER A 247 -4.80 2.44 -8.28
CA SER A 247 -5.16 1.70 -9.50
C SER A 247 -6.02 2.52 -10.47
N LEU A 248 -6.93 3.35 -9.97
CA LEU A 248 -7.70 4.31 -10.78
C LEU A 248 -6.77 5.26 -11.53
N PHE A 249 -5.85 5.93 -10.82
CA PHE A 249 -4.90 6.83 -11.47
C PHE A 249 -3.91 6.06 -12.36
N GLY A 250 -3.51 4.87 -11.92
CA GLY A 250 -2.57 3.99 -12.59
C GLY A 250 -3.11 3.36 -13.87
N LEU A 251 -4.39 3.03 -14.00
CA LEU A 251 -4.91 2.41 -15.22
C LEU A 251 -5.37 3.43 -16.26
N HIS A 252 -5.65 4.67 -15.87
CA HIS A 252 -6.12 5.73 -16.78
C HIS A 252 -5.02 6.68 -17.23
N ARG A 253 -4.67 6.69 -18.52
CA ARG A 253 -3.62 7.58 -19.07
C ARG A 253 -3.89 9.06 -18.80
N SER A 254 -5.16 9.46 -18.81
CA SER A 254 -5.60 10.82 -18.50
C SER A 254 -5.27 11.23 -17.07
N LEU A 255 -5.14 10.29 -16.13
CA LEU A 255 -4.88 10.55 -14.71
C LEU A 255 -3.41 10.36 -14.32
N ARG A 256 -2.49 10.33 -15.30
CA ARG A 256 -1.04 10.14 -15.04
C ARG A 256 -0.45 11.22 -14.14
N GLY A 257 -0.92 12.47 -14.25
CA GLY A 257 -0.51 13.55 -13.35
C GLY A 257 -0.94 13.27 -11.91
N ALA A 258 -2.16 12.77 -11.72
CA ALA A 258 -2.69 12.39 -10.41
C ALA A 258 -1.93 11.22 -9.79
N LEU A 259 -1.49 10.23 -10.58
CA LEU A 259 -0.64 9.17 -10.04
C LEU A 259 0.73 9.70 -9.61
N VAL A 260 1.36 10.61 -10.38
CA VAL A 260 2.62 11.26 -9.98
C VAL A 260 2.46 12.10 -8.72
N GLY A 261 1.38 12.87 -8.62
CA GLY A 261 1.06 13.66 -7.43
C GLY A 261 0.82 12.80 -6.19
N HIS A 262 0.08 11.68 -6.35
CA HIS A 262 -0.09 10.69 -5.29
C HIS A 262 1.26 10.10 -4.85
N PHE A 263 2.11 9.71 -5.79
CA PHE A 263 3.41 9.13 -5.48
C PHE A 263 4.28 10.12 -4.70
N ALA A 264 4.33 11.39 -5.13
CA ALA A 264 5.02 12.44 -4.39
C ALA A 264 4.46 12.60 -2.96
N ALA A 265 3.14 12.59 -2.80
CA ALA A 265 2.52 12.70 -1.49
C ALA A 265 2.87 11.54 -0.54
N ALA A 266 2.90 10.31 -1.07
CA ALA A 266 3.35 9.14 -0.33
C ALA A 266 4.81 9.32 0.12
N GLU A 267 5.75 9.50 -0.81
CA GLU A 267 7.19 9.59 -0.50
C GLU A 267 7.53 10.73 0.46
N ILE A 268 6.92 11.92 0.29
CA ILE A 268 7.18 13.07 1.17
C ILE A 268 6.81 12.77 2.63
N THR A 269 5.74 12.00 2.85
CA THR A 269 5.20 11.75 4.19
C THR A 269 5.70 10.44 4.82
N THR A 270 6.33 9.56 4.04
CA THR A 270 6.76 8.24 4.52
C THR A 270 7.88 8.33 5.54
N ALA A 271 9.01 9.01 5.28
CA ALA A 271 10.15 8.99 6.20
C ALA A 271 9.82 9.43 7.65
N PRO A 272 9.10 10.55 7.92
CA PRO A 272 8.67 10.89 9.27
C PRO A 272 7.77 9.83 9.90
N SER A 273 6.84 9.26 9.13
CA SER A 273 5.93 8.22 9.60
C SER A 273 6.67 6.91 9.92
N ALA A 274 7.61 6.51 9.06
CA ALA A 274 8.44 5.32 9.22
C ALA A 274 9.30 5.38 10.48
N ARG A 275 9.92 6.53 10.80
CA ARG A 275 10.64 6.73 12.08
C ARG A 275 9.74 6.48 13.28
N ARG A 276 8.51 6.99 13.25
CA ARG A 276 7.54 6.80 14.34
C ARG A 276 7.08 5.35 14.44
N MET A 277 6.87 4.68 13.31
CA MET A 277 6.49 3.27 13.27
C MET A 277 7.60 2.34 13.77
N ALA A 278 8.85 2.57 13.37
CA ALA A 278 10.01 1.85 13.88
C ALA A 278 10.09 1.99 15.41
N ALA A 279 10.01 3.21 15.95
CA ALA A 279 10.00 3.45 17.39
C ALA A 279 8.80 2.78 18.11
N ALA A 280 7.64 2.71 17.46
CA ALA A 280 6.47 2.03 17.99
C ALA A 280 6.67 0.51 18.11
N LEU A 281 7.24 -0.10 17.06
CA LEU A 281 7.54 -1.52 16.98
C LEU A 281 8.65 -1.93 17.94
N GLU A 282 9.73 -1.14 18.03
CA GLU A 282 10.83 -1.36 18.98
C GLU A 282 10.32 -1.38 20.42
N ARG A 283 9.53 -0.37 20.81
CA ARG A 283 8.93 -0.32 22.15
C ARG A 283 8.06 -1.53 22.43
N ALA A 284 7.32 -1.99 21.42
CA ALA A 284 6.43 -3.14 21.55
C ALA A 284 7.18 -4.50 21.53
N GLY A 285 8.51 -4.49 21.37
CA GLY A 285 9.33 -5.69 21.32
C GLY A 285 9.17 -6.51 20.04
N ALA A 286 8.82 -5.85 18.92
CA ALA A 286 8.71 -6.52 17.63
C ALA A 286 10.07 -7.03 17.13
N GLY A 287 10.05 -8.07 16.29
CA GLY A 287 11.25 -8.68 15.74
C GLY A 287 11.98 -7.81 14.71
N PRO A 288 13.21 -8.19 14.33
CA PRO A 288 14.06 -7.40 13.43
C PRO A 288 13.50 -7.26 12.00
N ARG A 289 12.69 -8.21 11.50
CA ARG A 289 12.07 -8.08 10.17
C ARG A 289 10.94 -7.06 10.18
N ALA A 290 10.21 -6.94 11.29
CA ALA A 290 9.22 -5.89 11.45
C ALA A 290 9.82 -4.48 11.44
N LEU A 291 11.04 -4.33 11.98
CA LEU A 291 11.76 -3.06 11.94
C LEU A 291 12.33 -2.77 10.54
N LEU A 292 12.86 -3.80 9.87
CA LEU A 292 13.59 -3.66 8.61
C LEU A 292 12.81 -2.90 7.54
N PHE A 293 11.52 -3.21 7.37
CA PHE A 293 10.64 -2.53 6.41
C PHE A 293 10.65 -1.01 6.64
N TYR A 294 10.42 -0.56 7.87
CA TYR A 294 10.36 0.87 8.17
C TYR A 294 11.75 1.52 8.16
N THR A 295 12.81 0.81 8.56
CA THR A 295 14.16 1.39 8.54
C THR A 295 14.70 1.60 7.13
N GLU A 296 14.36 0.74 6.16
CA GLU A 296 14.72 0.96 4.75
C GLU A 296 14.11 2.29 4.24
N HIS A 297 12.83 2.51 4.51
CA HIS A 297 12.11 3.76 4.15
C HIS A 297 12.63 5.02 4.88
N ILE A 298 13.31 4.88 6.02
CA ILE A 298 13.95 6.03 6.68
C ILE A 298 15.18 6.49 5.87
N GLU A 299 15.92 5.55 5.29
CA GLU A 299 17.17 5.80 4.56
C GLU A 299 16.91 6.19 3.10
N ALA A 300 15.99 5.50 2.43
CA ALA A 300 15.67 5.70 1.02
C ALA A 300 14.85 7.00 0.78
N ASP A 301 13.77 7.20 1.52
CA ASP A 301 12.73 8.16 1.12
C ASP A 301 13.14 9.62 1.31
N ALA A 302 14.13 9.91 2.15
CA ALA A 302 14.69 11.26 2.26
C ALA A 302 15.32 11.74 0.92
N VAL A 303 15.77 10.80 0.08
CA VAL A 303 16.23 11.08 -1.28
C VAL A 303 15.05 11.08 -2.25
N HIS A 304 14.11 10.14 -2.11
CA HIS A 304 12.94 10.04 -2.99
C HIS A 304 12.07 11.29 -2.96
N GLU A 305 11.85 11.89 -1.79
CA GLU A 305 11.11 13.15 -1.63
C GLU A 305 11.64 14.24 -2.59
N GLN A 306 12.95 14.48 -2.60
CA GLN A 306 13.55 15.52 -3.45
C GLN A 306 13.50 15.14 -4.93
N VAL A 307 13.72 13.86 -5.25
CA VAL A 307 13.65 13.36 -6.63
C VAL A 307 12.24 13.50 -7.18
N LEU A 308 11.20 13.13 -6.43
CA LEU A 308 9.82 13.25 -6.89
C LEU A 308 9.39 14.70 -7.07
N ARG A 309 9.75 15.60 -6.14
CA ARG A 309 9.35 17.01 -6.23
C ARG A 309 10.06 17.75 -7.36
N HIS A 310 11.37 17.60 -7.49
CA HIS A 310 12.16 18.39 -8.45
C HIS A 310 12.35 17.67 -9.78
N ASP A 311 12.82 16.42 -9.74
CA ASP A 311 13.24 15.71 -10.95
C ASP A 311 12.08 15.02 -11.66
N VAL A 312 11.03 14.60 -10.94
CA VAL A 312 9.82 14.03 -11.55
C VAL A 312 8.78 15.11 -11.84
N ILE A 313 8.22 15.76 -10.81
CA ILE A 313 7.15 16.76 -10.98
C ILE A 313 7.67 17.98 -11.74
N GLY A 314 8.82 18.53 -11.36
CA GLY A 314 9.42 19.68 -12.04
C GLY A 314 9.67 19.41 -13.53
N ALA A 315 10.25 18.26 -13.87
CA ALA A 315 10.47 17.89 -15.27
C ALA A 315 9.16 17.58 -16.03
N LEU A 316 8.18 16.97 -15.37
CA LEU A 316 6.87 16.70 -15.95
C LEU A 316 6.17 18.01 -16.34
N LEU A 317 6.08 18.97 -15.42
CA LEU A 317 5.36 20.23 -15.64
C LEU A 317 6.13 21.20 -16.55
N ALA A 318 7.45 21.07 -16.65
CA ALA A 318 8.23 21.81 -17.65
C ALA A 318 7.86 21.40 -19.09
N GLY A 319 7.52 20.13 -19.32
CA GLY A 319 7.11 19.62 -20.63
C GLY A 319 5.59 19.62 -20.85
N GLU A 320 4.81 19.41 -19.79
CA GLU A 320 3.36 19.19 -19.82
C GLU A 320 2.66 20.01 -18.71
N PRO A 321 2.68 21.36 -18.76
CA PRO A 321 2.15 22.22 -17.69
C PRO A 321 0.65 22.02 -17.43
N ASP A 322 -0.11 21.59 -18.44
CA ASP A 322 -1.55 21.30 -18.31
C ASP A 322 -1.87 20.18 -17.30
N LEU A 323 -0.86 19.38 -16.88
CA LEU A 323 -1.03 18.34 -15.86
C LEU A 323 -1.01 18.86 -14.43
N ALA A 324 -0.75 20.15 -14.19
CA ALA A 324 -0.63 20.71 -12.84
C ALA A 324 -1.88 20.44 -11.97
N ALA A 325 -3.08 20.56 -12.54
CA ALA A 325 -4.33 20.26 -11.83
C ALA A 325 -4.46 18.78 -11.46
N ASP A 326 -4.02 17.87 -12.33
CA ASP A 326 -4.03 16.44 -12.03
C ASP A 326 -3.01 16.11 -10.94
N VAL A 327 -1.81 16.70 -10.98
CA VAL A 327 -0.79 16.52 -9.93
C VAL A 327 -1.33 16.98 -8.57
N ALA A 328 -1.94 18.17 -8.49
CA ALA A 328 -2.57 18.66 -7.26
C ALA A 328 -3.72 17.74 -6.80
N LEU A 329 -4.56 17.26 -7.71
CA LEU A 329 -5.60 16.27 -7.40
C LEU A 329 -5.02 15.01 -6.76
N GLY A 330 -3.91 14.49 -7.30
CA GLY A 330 -3.21 13.33 -6.74
C GLY A 330 -2.77 13.52 -5.29
N VAL A 331 -2.16 14.68 -5.01
CA VAL A 331 -1.72 15.07 -3.66
C VAL A 331 -2.91 15.16 -2.71
N HIS A 332 -3.92 15.95 -3.06
CA HIS A 332 -5.06 16.20 -2.18
C HIS A 332 -5.94 14.97 -1.98
N ALA A 333 -6.13 14.14 -3.01
CA ALA A 333 -6.89 12.89 -2.88
C ALA A 333 -6.18 11.91 -1.94
N THR A 334 -4.84 11.87 -1.96
CA THR A 334 -4.05 11.07 -1.02
C THR A 334 -4.29 11.52 0.42
N GLY A 335 -4.16 12.83 0.70
CA GLY A 335 -4.43 13.39 2.02
C GLY A 335 -5.86 13.12 2.49
N LEU A 336 -6.86 13.36 1.64
CA LEU A 336 -8.27 13.11 1.94
C LEU A 336 -8.54 11.66 2.39
N LEU A 337 -8.02 10.68 1.64
CA LEU A 337 -8.26 9.27 1.93
C LEU A 337 -7.49 8.80 3.16
N GLU A 338 -6.24 9.26 3.33
CA GLU A 338 -5.44 8.99 4.53
C GLU A 338 -6.06 9.58 5.79
N ASP A 339 -6.62 10.80 5.73
CA ASP A 339 -7.34 11.43 6.83
C ASP A 339 -8.59 10.62 7.23
N ARG A 340 -9.36 10.16 6.24
CA ARG A 340 -10.54 9.30 6.48
C ARG A 340 -10.16 7.97 7.11
N LEU A 341 -9.09 7.34 6.64
CA LEU A 341 -8.55 6.11 7.22
C LEU A 341 -8.07 6.37 8.66
N GLY A 342 -7.31 7.44 8.86
CA GLY A 342 -6.76 7.82 10.15
C GLY A 342 -7.84 8.13 11.19
N ALA A 343 -8.86 8.90 10.82
CA ALA A 343 -10.01 9.19 11.67
C ALA A 343 -10.70 7.90 12.13
N ARG A 344 -10.97 6.97 11.21
CA ARG A 344 -11.56 5.67 11.56
C ARG A 344 -10.69 4.88 12.53
N LEU A 345 -9.39 4.77 12.26
CA LEU A 345 -8.46 4.01 13.12
C LEU A 345 -8.47 4.59 14.54
N LEU A 346 -8.24 5.90 14.66
CA LEU A 346 -8.15 6.59 15.94
C LEU A 346 -9.47 6.55 16.72
N ASP A 347 -10.62 6.77 16.07
CA ASP A 347 -11.93 6.74 16.74
C ASP A 347 -12.26 5.35 17.29
N ARG A 348 -11.93 4.28 16.54
CA ARG A 348 -12.19 2.90 16.98
C ARG A 348 -11.24 2.50 18.10
N TRP A 349 -9.96 2.81 17.96
CA TRP A 349 -8.94 2.50 18.95
C TRP A 349 -9.12 3.25 20.27
N ARG A 350 -9.48 4.54 20.23
CA ARG A 350 -9.81 5.33 21.44
C ARG A 350 -11.03 4.78 22.17
N ALA A 351 -11.96 4.18 21.43
CA ALA A 351 -13.11 3.49 22.00
C ALA A 351 -12.81 2.03 22.43
N GLY A 352 -11.55 1.57 22.35
CA GLY A 352 -11.16 0.20 22.69
C GLY A 352 -11.73 -0.86 21.74
N ARG A 353 -12.04 -0.49 20.49
CA ARG A 353 -12.64 -1.38 19.48
C ARG A 353 -11.72 -1.55 18.27
N THR A 354 -11.89 -2.67 17.57
CA THR A 354 -11.22 -2.91 16.30
C THR A 354 -11.60 -1.88 15.23
N ALA A 355 -10.60 -1.43 14.47
CA ALA A 355 -10.80 -0.60 13.29
C ALA A 355 -11.15 -1.43 12.03
N LEU A 356 -10.81 -2.72 12.05
CA LEU A 356 -11.18 -3.70 11.03
C LEU A 356 -12.69 -3.96 11.04
N ARG A 357 -13.19 -4.62 9.99
CA ARG A 357 -14.58 -5.09 9.93
C ARG A 357 -14.84 -6.24 10.89
N ARG A 358 -13.83 -7.07 11.13
CA ARG A 358 -13.81 -8.14 12.14
C ARG A 358 -12.47 -8.10 12.87
N PRO A 359 -12.44 -8.35 14.19
CA PRO A 359 -11.18 -8.43 14.93
C PRO A 359 -10.24 -9.46 14.31
N LEU A 360 -8.92 -9.22 14.44
CA LEU A 360 -7.94 -10.25 14.15
C LEU A 360 -8.15 -11.45 15.09
N PRO A 361 -7.86 -12.68 14.64
CA PRO A 361 -7.79 -13.82 15.55
C PRO A 361 -6.80 -13.51 16.68
N GLU A 362 -7.16 -13.86 17.92
CA GLU A 362 -6.20 -13.81 19.01
C GLU A 362 -5.04 -14.75 18.68
N THR A 363 -3.81 -14.26 18.82
CA THR A 363 -2.64 -15.15 18.77
C THR A 363 -2.78 -16.12 19.92
N PRO A 364 -2.74 -17.45 19.69
CA PRO A 364 -2.67 -18.39 20.79
C PRO A 364 -1.50 -17.99 21.67
N THR A 365 -1.77 -17.56 22.91
CA THR A 365 -0.72 -17.31 23.88
C THR A 365 -0.01 -18.64 24.08
N GLY A 366 1.21 -18.77 23.57
CA GLY A 366 2.01 -19.97 23.75
C GLY A 366 2.05 -20.32 25.23
N THR A 367 1.55 -21.50 25.59
CA THR A 367 1.76 -22.07 26.92
C THR A 367 3.26 -21.98 27.22
N PRO A 368 3.68 -21.39 28.36
CA PRO A 368 5.10 -21.37 28.70
C PRO A 368 5.59 -22.82 28.68
N ALA A 369 6.61 -23.10 27.88
CA ALA A 369 7.24 -24.41 27.83
C ALA A 369 7.56 -24.81 29.29
N GLY A 370 6.91 -25.89 29.74
CA GLY A 370 7.02 -26.36 31.11
C GLY A 370 8.48 -26.49 31.50
N ALA A 371 8.85 -25.86 32.61
CA ALA A 371 10.15 -26.05 33.23
C ALA A 371 10.40 -27.56 33.39
N PRO A 372 11.60 -28.07 33.05
CA PRO A 372 11.90 -29.48 33.22
C PRO A 372 11.74 -29.84 34.70
N ALA A 373 10.83 -30.76 35.00
CA ALA A 373 10.66 -31.33 36.32
C ALA A 373 12.00 -31.94 36.75
N GLY A 374 12.64 -31.33 37.75
CA GLY A 374 13.80 -31.90 38.41
C GLY A 374 13.42 -33.22 39.05
N GLY A 375 13.91 -34.32 38.47
CA GLY A 375 13.86 -35.64 39.09
C GLY A 375 14.83 -35.69 40.29
N PRO A 376 14.46 -36.34 41.40
CA PRO A 376 15.33 -36.43 42.57
C PRO A 376 16.48 -37.40 42.29
N VAL A 377 17.71 -36.93 42.48
CA VAL A 377 18.89 -37.80 42.52
C VAL A 377 18.86 -38.58 43.83
N GLY A 378 18.46 -39.85 43.74
CA GLY A 378 18.53 -40.79 44.85
C GLY A 378 19.98 -41.09 45.22
N VAL A 379 20.32 -40.83 46.48
CA VAL A 379 21.56 -41.26 47.12
C VAL A 379 21.49 -42.77 47.35
N SER A 380 22.29 -43.55 46.61
CA SER A 380 22.51 -44.96 46.92
C SER A 380 23.74 -45.11 47.82
N GLY A 381 23.50 -45.43 49.09
CA GLY A 381 24.51 -45.92 50.02
C GLY A 381 24.57 -47.45 50.05
N ARG A 382 25.80 -47.96 49.96
CA ARG A 382 26.38 -49.23 50.47
C ARG A 382 25.92 -50.58 49.87
N GLY A 383 26.93 -51.29 49.39
CA GLY A 383 27.04 -52.74 49.19
C GLY A 383 28.49 -53.06 48.88
#